data_AF-V6S667-F1
#
_entry.id   AF-V6S667-F1
#
_cell.length_a   1.000
_cell.length_b   1.000
_cell.length_c   1.000
_cell.angle_alpha   90.00
_cell.angle_beta   90.00
_cell.angle_gamma   90.00
#
_symmetry.space_group_name_H-M   'P 1'
#
loop_
_entity.id
_entity.type
_entity.pdbx_description
1 polymer ?
#
loop_
_entity_poly.entity_id
_entity_poly.type
_entity_poly.pdbx_seq_one_letter_code
_entity_poly.pdbx_strand_id
1 'polypeptide(L)' 'MENKQKPDFLFENSNYKILLIGLGVIALGFILMAGGGSDDPKVFSEDIFNFRRIKLAPTVVLIGFGITIYSIFKKSKQ' A
#
# COMPACT_ATOMS: atom_id res chain seq x y z
N MET A 1 19.63 37.89 6.97
CA MET A 1 19.88 36.82 5.98
C MET A 1 18.79 35.78 6.18
N GLU A 2 17.83 35.72 5.26
CA GLU A 2 16.73 34.75 5.29
C GLU A 2 17.32 33.37 4.94
N ASN A 3 17.46 32.52 5.95
CA ASN A 3 17.92 31.15 5.76
C ASN A 3 16.74 30.36 5.17
N LYS A 4 16.59 30.41 3.84
CA LYS A 4 15.68 29.54 3.09
C LYS A 4 16.15 28.11 3.31
N GLN A 5 15.63 27.46 4.34
CA GLN A 5 15.70 26.02 4.49
C GLN A 5 15.11 25.43 3.23
N LYS A 6 15.97 25.04 2.29
CA LYS A 6 15.55 24.25 1.16
C LYS A 6 14.94 22.99 1.79
N PRO A 7 13.68 22.64 1.50
CA PRO A 7 13.17 21.37 1.95
C PRO A 7 14.12 20.32 1.40
N ASP A 8 14.87 19.66 2.29
CA ASP A 8 15.64 18.48 1.96
C ASP A 8 14.60 17.43 1.60
N PHE A 9 14.24 17.40 0.31
CA PHE A 9 13.36 16.40 -0.22
C PHE A 9 14.07 15.07 -0.02
N LEU A 10 13.55 14.28 0.93
CA LEU A 10 14.03 12.93 1.23
C LEU A 10 13.92 12.00 0.01
N PHE A 11 13.16 12.40 -1.01
CA PHE A 11 12.91 11.64 -2.21
C PHE A 11 13.24 12.43 -3.47
N GLU A 12 13.97 11.80 -4.38
CA GLU A 12 14.11 12.26 -5.75
C GLU A 12 12.81 12.00 -6.54
N ASN A 13 12.56 12.77 -7.60
CA ASN A 13 11.34 12.66 -8.43
C ASN A 13 11.03 11.23 -8.91
N SER A 14 12.07 10.42 -9.13
CA SER A 14 11.93 9.01 -9.54
C SER A 14 11.40 8.13 -8.41
N ASN A 15 11.90 8.31 -7.19
CA ASN A 15 11.45 7.56 -6.02
C ASN A 15 10.01 7.96 -5.66
N TYR A 16 9.63 9.22 -5.84
CA TYR A 16 8.25 9.66 -5.60
C TYR A 16 7.23 8.89 -6.45
N LYS A 17 7.56 8.56 -7.71
CA LYS A 17 6.69 7.72 -8.56
C LYS A 17 6.54 6.31 -8.01
N ILE A 18 7.63 5.70 -7.54
CA ILE A 18 7.62 4.35 -6.95
C ILE A 18 6.81 4.35 -5.64
N LEU A 19 6.92 5.41 -4.84
CA LEU A 19 6.14 5.59 -3.61
C LEU A 19 4.63 5.62 -3.91
N LEU A 20 4.21 6.40 -4.91
CA LEU A 20 2.81 6.46 -5.33
C LEU A 20 2.28 5.11 -5.84
N ILE A 21 3.11 4.36 -6.57
CA ILE A 21 2.77 3.01 -7.00
C ILE A 21 2.57 2.10 -5.78
N GLY A 22 3.48 2.14 -4.80
CA GLY A 22 3.36 1.38 -3.54
C GLY A 22 2.07 1.70 -2.80
N LEU A 23 1.71 2.98 -2.68
CA LEU A 23 0.44 3.43 -2.10
C LEU A 23 -0.78 2.91 -2.87
N GLY A 24 -0.74 2.92 -4.20
CA GLY A 24 -1.81 2.35 -5.04
C GLY A 24 -2.00 0.85 -4.81
N VAL A 25 -0.89 0.10 -4.68
CA VAL A 25 -0.92 -1.35 -4.39
C VAL A 25 -1.50 -1.62 -3.00
N ILE A 26 -1.13 -0.83 -1.98
CA ILE A 26 -1.70 -0.94 -0.63
C ILE A 26 -3.22 -0.68 -0.69
N ALA A 27 -3.65 0.39 -1.36
CA ALA A 27 -5.06 0.73 -1.50
C ALA A 27 -5.84 -0.40 -2.19
N LEU A 28 -5.30 -1.00 -3.26
CA LEU A 28 -5.88 -2.17 -3.92
C LEU A 28 -6.00 -3.37 -2.97
N GLY A 29 -4.98 -3.62 -2.14
CA GLY A 29 -5.03 -4.67 -1.12
C GLY A 29 -6.15 -4.46 -0.11
N PHE A 30 -6.37 -3.23 0.35
CA PHE A 30 -7.49 -2.89 1.23
C PHE A 30 -8.85 -3.01 0.53
N ILE A 31 -8.97 -2.58 -0.73
CA ILE A 31 -10.19 -2.75 -1.54
C ILE A 31 -10.54 -4.23 -1.69
N LEU A 32 -9.56 -5.10 -1.92
CA LEU A 32 -9.77 -6.54 -2.00
C LEU A 32 -10.28 -7.13 -0.67
N MET A 33 -9.89 -6.56 0.48
CA MET A 33 -10.41 -6.92 1.80
C MET A 33 -11.82 -6.37 2.07
N ALA A 34 -12.19 -5.23 1.47
CA ALA A 34 -13.42 -4.49 1.74
C ALA A 34 -14.70 -5.10 1.15
N GLY A 35 -14.80 -6.43 1.04
CA GLY A 35 -16.03 -7.09 0.61
C GLY A 35 -16.27 -8.40 1.36
N GLY A 36 -17.44 -9.01 1.15
CA GLY A 36 -17.74 -10.36 1.66
C GLY A 36 -18.52 -10.44 2.94
N GLY A 37 -18.94 -9.31 3.50
CA GLY A 37 -19.94 -9.32 4.55
C GLY A 37 -21.22 -9.97 4.02
N SER A 38 -21.81 -10.85 4.83
CA SER A 38 -23.19 -11.27 4.64
C SER A 38 -24.10 -10.05 4.87
N ASP A 39 -25.07 -9.81 3.99
CA ASP A 39 -26.10 -8.79 4.21
C ASP A 39 -26.96 -9.12 5.46
N ASP A 40 -26.97 -10.40 5.87
CA ASP A 40 -27.69 -10.89 7.03
C ASP A 40 -26.71 -11.39 8.11
N PRO A 41 -26.51 -10.68 9.23
CA PRO A 41 -25.53 -11.02 10.27
C PRO A 41 -25.84 -12.34 11.01
N LYS A 42 -27.00 -12.96 10.74
CA LYS A 42 -27.41 -14.26 11.28
C LYS A 42 -27.03 -15.44 10.39
N VAL A 43 -26.59 -15.19 9.15
CA VAL A 43 -26.13 -16.23 8.21
C VAL A 43 -24.63 -16.10 8.04
N PHE A 44 -23.89 -17.14 8.47
CA PHE A 44 -22.46 -17.23 8.19
C PHE A 44 -22.26 -17.37 6.67
N SER A 45 -21.65 -16.36 6.05
CA SER A 45 -21.26 -16.42 4.64
C SER A 45 -19.87 -17.05 4.51
N GLU A 46 -19.79 -18.18 3.81
CA GLU A 46 -18.52 -18.84 3.47
C GLU A 46 -17.61 -17.96 2.57
N ASP A 47 -18.17 -16.91 1.95
CA ASP A 47 -17.41 -15.95 1.12
C ASP A 47 -16.44 -15.08 1.94
N ILE A 48 -16.61 -15.02 3.26
CA ILE A 48 -15.65 -14.41 4.19
C ILE A 48 -14.36 -15.27 4.24
N PHE A 49 -14.48 -16.59 4.11
CA PHE A 49 -13.36 -17.54 4.05
C PHE A 49 -12.79 -17.74 2.66
N ASN A 50 -13.17 -16.88 1.70
CA ASN A 50 -12.58 -16.94 0.37
C ASN A 50 -11.06 -16.71 0.46
N PHE A 51 -10.29 -17.64 -0.09
CA PHE A 51 -8.82 -17.60 -0.16
C PHE A 51 -8.28 -16.25 -0.65
N ARG A 52 -9.06 -15.57 -1.51
CA ARG A 52 -8.77 -14.22 -2.02
C ARG A 52 -8.65 -13.17 -0.90
N ARG A 53 -9.44 -13.24 0.17
CA ARG A 53 -9.43 -12.24 1.24
C ARG A 53 -8.49 -12.58 2.38
N ILE A 54 -8.39 -13.86 2.74
CA ILE A 54 -7.55 -14.30 3.86
C ILE A 54 -6.06 -14.35 3.47
N LYS A 55 -5.74 -14.71 2.22
CA LYS A 55 -4.34 -14.88 1.80
C LYS A 55 -3.91 -13.88 0.74
N LEU A 56 -4.69 -13.72 -0.33
CA LEU A 56 -4.27 -12.89 -1.46
C LEU A 56 -4.23 -11.40 -1.08
N ALA A 57 -5.29 -10.88 -0.45
CA ALA A 57 -5.35 -9.46 -0.11
C ALA A 57 -4.27 -9.01 0.90
N PRO A 58 -3.99 -9.72 2.01
CA PRO A 58 -2.90 -9.36 2.92
C PRO A 58 -1.53 -9.44 2.24
N THR A 59 -1.33 -10.41 1.33
CA THR A 59 -0.09 -10.52 0.56
C THR A 59 0.11 -9.31 -0.35
N VAL A 60 -0.96 -8.83 -1.01
CA VAL A 60 -0.92 -7.62 -1.84
C VAL A 60 -0.56 -6.39 -1.00
N VAL A 61 -1.14 -6.25 0.19
CA VAL A 61 -0.79 -5.16 1.13
C VAL A 61 0.68 -5.23 1.54
N LEU A 62 1.19 -6.41 1.89
CA LEU A 62 2.60 -6.60 2.26
C LEU A 62 3.56 -6.27 1.11
N ILE A 63 3.23 -6.67 -0.12
CA ILE A 63 3.98 -6.29 -1.32
C ILE A 63 3.98 -4.76 -1.49
N GLY A 64 2.81 -4.14 -1.31
CA GLY A 64 2.67 -2.69 -1.33
C GLY A 64 3.60 -2.01 -0.33
N PHE A 65 3.61 -2.45 0.92
CA PHE A 65 4.55 -1.97 1.93
C PHE A 65 6.02 -2.19 1.54
N GLY A 66 6.37 -3.34 0.98
CA GLY A 66 7.72 -3.62 0.48
C GLY A 66 8.16 -2.64 -0.60
N ILE A 67 7.27 -2.28 -1.53
CA ILE A 67 7.54 -1.28 -2.58
C ILE A 67 7.73 0.10 -1.97
N THR A 68 6.88 0.50 -1.01
CA THR A 68 6.97 1.80 -0.34
C THR A 68 8.28 1.92 0.45
N ILE A 69 8.64 0.88 1.21
CA ILE A 69 9.91 0.77 1.94
C ILE A 69 11.08 0.85 0.95
N TYR A 70 11.05 0.06 -0.12
CA TYR A 70 12.10 0.10 -1.14
C TYR A 70 12.25 1.49 -1.75
N SER A 71 11.14 2.18 -2.05
CA SER A 71 11.17 3.56 -2.55
C SER A 71 11.87 4.52 -1.59
N ILE A 72 11.65 4.32 -0.28
CA ILE A 72 12.25 5.16 0.75
C ILE A 72 13.74 4.89 0.90
N PHE A 73 14.13 3.62 0.93
CA PHE A 73 15.52 3.20 1.12
C PHE A 73 16.35 3.25 -0.16
N LYS A 74 15.73 3.37 -1.34
CA LYS A 74 16.42 3.52 -2.61
C LYS A 74 17.17 4.84 -2.60
N LYS A 75 18.41 4.81 -2.11
CA LYS A 75 19.35 5.91 -2.23
C LYS A 75 19.46 6.24 -3.72
N SER A 76 19.00 7.42 -4.08
CA SER A 76 19.31 7.99 -5.38
C SER A 76 20.82 7.97 -5.53
N LYS A 77 21.30 7.29 -6.58
CA LYS A 77 22.70 7.38 -6.98
C LYS A 77 22.82 8.80 -7.56
N GLN A 78 23.26 9.72 -6.70
CA GLN A 78 23.68 11.05 -7.13
C GLN A 78 24.62 10.95 -8.32
#